data_AF-A0A7S2KEN5-F1
#
_entry.id   AF-A0A7S2KEN5-F1
#
_cell.length_a   1.000
_cell.length_b   1.000
_cell.length_c   1.000
_cell.angle_alpha   90.00
_cell.angle_beta   90.00
_cell.angle_gamma   90.00
#
_symmetry.space_group_name_H-M   'P 1'
#
loop_
_entity.id
_entity.type
_entity.pdbx_description
1 polymer ?
#
loop_
_entity_poly.entity_id
_entity_poly.type
_entity_poly.pdbx_seq_one_letter_code
_entity_poly.pdbx_strand_id
1 'polypeptide(L)'
;LGLAAEAHGRLRGLAGAPAARHGTAEATASWLLERMAYLRTSRPTAVNLFNAMDALSATVSAAQGRPGASAGSVLEAYIEAAEAMLAEDVRANRAIGDHGADAVLEAMQRAGRGGAGARVLTICNTGALATAGWGTAL
;
A
#
# COMPACT_ATOMS: atom_id res chain seq x y z
N LEU A 1 5.55 -4.02 -2.77
CA LEU A 1 6.91 -4.03 -2.19
C LEU A 1 8.03 -3.92 -3.23
N GLY A 2 7.99 -4.62 -4.38
CA GLY A 2 9.10 -4.60 -5.35
C GLY A 2 9.52 -3.20 -5.84
N LEU A 3 8.57 -2.35 -6.26
CA LEU A 3 8.90 -1.02 -6.79
C LEU A 3 9.43 -0.05 -5.71
N ALA A 4 8.90 -0.10 -4.49
CA ALA A 4 9.41 0.70 -3.37
C ALA A 4 10.84 0.29 -2.97
N ALA A 5 11.16 -1.01 -2.98
CA ALA A 5 12.52 -1.48 -2.74
C ALA A 5 13.50 -1.02 -3.85
N GLU A 6 13.06 -1.05 -5.11
CA GLU A 6 13.86 -0.52 -6.23
C GLU A 6 14.06 0.99 -6.11
N ALA A 7 13.03 1.74 -5.71
CA ALA A 7 13.10 3.17 -5.45
C ALA A 7 14.10 3.49 -4.32
N HIS A 8 14.08 2.72 -3.23
CA HIS A 8 15.08 2.80 -2.15
C HIS A 8 16.51 2.60 -2.68
N GLY A 9 16.72 1.60 -3.53
CA GLY A 9 18.01 1.35 -4.16
C GLY A 9 18.50 2.55 -4.98
N ARG A 10 17.62 3.17 -5.76
CA ARG A 10 17.93 4.39 -6.53
C ARG A 10 18.23 5.57 -5.62
N LEU A 11 17.42 5.79 -4.58
CA LEU A 11 17.62 6.89 -3.63
C LEU A 11 18.99 6.79 -2.94
N ARG A 12 19.37 5.59 -2.48
CA ARG A 12 20.71 5.33 -1.92
C ARG A 12 21.82 5.59 -2.93
N GLY A 13 21.61 5.23 -4.19
CA GLY A 13 22.55 5.51 -5.28
C GLY A 13 22.78 7.00 -5.54
N LEU A 14 21.73 7.83 -5.36
CA LEU A 14 21.85 9.30 -5.44
C LEU A 14 22.62 9.87 -4.24
N ALA A 15 22.44 9.33 -3.04
CA ALA A 15 23.17 9.81 -1.86
C ALA A 15 24.70 9.60 -1.97
N GLY A 16 25.15 8.64 -2.78
CA GLY A 16 26.57 8.31 -2.96
C GLY A 16 27.23 8.88 -4.23
N ALA A 17 26.51 9.64 -5.07
CA ALA A 17 27.01 10.10 -6.36
C ALA A 17 27.22 11.64 -6.40
N PRO A 18 28.11 12.14 -7.28
CA PRO A 18 28.24 13.58 -7.51
C PRO A 18 26.98 14.12 -8.19
N ALA A 19 26.54 15.34 -7.80
CA ALA A 19 25.28 15.97 -8.20
C ALA A 19 24.97 15.97 -9.70
N ALA A 20 26.02 16.02 -10.55
CA ALA A 20 25.90 15.98 -12.01
C ALA A 20 25.38 14.65 -12.59
N ARG A 21 25.30 13.59 -11.78
CA ARG A 21 24.80 12.25 -12.17
C ARG A 21 23.40 11.96 -11.65
N HIS A 22 22.82 12.87 -10.87
CA HIS A 22 21.47 12.71 -10.36
C HIS A 22 20.49 12.98 -11.49
N GLY A 23 19.61 12.02 -11.76
CA GLY A 23 18.54 12.21 -12.72
C GLY A 23 17.67 13.42 -12.35
N THR A 24 16.81 13.85 -13.28
CA THR A 24 15.86 14.94 -13.01
C THR A 24 14.64 14.41 -12.26
N ALA A 25 13.90 15.31 -11.61
CA ALA A 25 12.60 15.01 -11.05
C ALA A 25 11.65 14.43 -12.13
N GLU A 26 11.68 15.02 -13.32
CA GLU A 26 10.91 14.59 -14.50
C GLU A 26 11.20 13.13 -14.89
N ALA A 27 12.48 12.78 -15.07
CA ALA A 27 12.88 11.44 -15.49
C ALA A 27 12.54 10.39 -14.42
N THR A 28 12.67 10.77 -13.16
CA THR A 28 12.32 9.91 -12.02
C THR A 28 10.82 9.68 -11.93
N ALA A 29 10.02 10.73 -12.11
CA ALA A 29 8.56 10.65 -12.14
C ALA A 29 8.08 9.79 -13.31
N SER A 30 8.59 10.01 -14.53
CA SER A 30 8.26 9.20 -15.71
C SER A 30 8.53 7.72 -15.45
N TRP A 31 9.72 7.41 -14.91
CA TRP A 31 10.08 6.04 -14.56
C TRP A 31 9.10 5.42 -13.56
N LEU A 32 8.78 6.11 -12.44
CA LEU A 32 7.80 5.60 -11.47
C LEU A 32 6.42 5.36 -12.09
N LEU A 33 5.93 6.32 -12.89
CA LEU A 33 4.62 6.24 -13.55
C LEU A 33 4.57 5.07 -14.55
N GLU A 34 5.61 4.88 -15.35
CA GLU A 34 5.73 3.75 -16.28
C GLU A 34 5.74 2.40 -15.55
N ARG A 35 6.49 2.29 -14.44
CA ARG A 35 6.51 1.07 -13.63
C ARG A 35 5.14 0.78 -13.01
N MET A 36 4.43 1.81 -12.51
CA MET A 36 3.07 1.65 -11.99
C MET A 36 2.08 1.27 -13.08
N ALA A 37 2.16 1.87 -14.28
CA ALA A 37 1.37 1.49 -15.44
C ALA A 37 1.61 0.03 -15.85
N TYR A 38 2.86 -0.44 -15.81
CA TYR A 38 3.17 -1.84 -16.05
C TYR A 38 2.54 -2.76 -14.98
N LEU A 39 2.66 -2.42 -13.69
CA LEU A 39 2.08 -3.21 -12.59
C LEU A 39 0.56 -3.38 -12.74
N ARG A 40 -0.15 -2.34 -13.22
CA ARG A 40 -1.59 -2.39 -13.51
C ARG A 40 -1.99 -3.51 -14.48
N THR A 41 -1.08 -3.98 -15.34
CA THR A 41 -1.38 -5.04 -16.32
C THR A 41 -1.36 -6.45 -15.72
N SER A 42 -0.81 -6.63 -14.51
CA SER A 42 -0.61 -7.95 -13.91
C SER A 42 -1.89 -8.67 -13.49
N ARG A 43 -2.90 -7.94 -13.01
CA ARG A 43 -4.17 -8.49 -12.48
C ARG A 43 -5.33 -7.52 -12.76
N PRO A 44 -6.01 -7.64 -13.92
CA PRO A 44 -6.92 -6.61 -14.44
C PRO A 44 -8.22 -6.42 -13.65
N THR A 45 -8.50 -7.26 -12.65
CA THR A 45 -9.69 -7.16 -11.78
C THR A 45 -9.35 -6.72 -10.35
N ALA A 46 -8.08 -6.51 -10.02
CA ALA A 46 -7.65 -6.13 -8.68
C ALA A 46 -7.87 -4.64 -8.43
N VAL A 47 -9.10 -4.26 -8.06
CA VAL A 47 -9.47 -2.86 -7.77
C VAL A 47 -8.54 -2.21 -6.74
N ASN A 48 -8.14 -2.93 -5.70
CA ASN A 48 -7.19 -2.42 -4.70
C ASN A 48 -5.83 -2.03 -5.31
N LEU A 49 -5.36 -2.78 -6.30
CA LEU A 49 -4.13 -2.45 -7.02
C LEU A 49 -4.30 -1.14 -7.80
N PHE A 50 -5.41 -0.98 -8.52
CA PHE A 50 -5.66 0.24 -9.28
C PHE A 50 -5.75 1.48 -8.38
N ASN A 51 -6.49 1.39 -7.28
CA ASN A 51 -6.61 2.48 -6.30
C ASN A 51 -5.24 2.88 -5.72
N ALA A 52 -4.42 1.88 -5.36
CA ALA A 52 -3.06 2.13 -4.86
C ALA A 52 -2.17 2.81 -5.92
N MET A 53 -2.23 2.35 -7.17
CA MET A 53 -1.46 2.94 -8.27
C MET A 53 -1.90 4.38 -8.56
N ASP A 54 -3.20 4.69 -8.45
CA ASP A 54 -3.71 6.05 -8.67
C ASP A 54 -3.24 7.00 -7.57
N ALA A 55 -3.35 6.59 -6.30
CA ALA A 55 -2.88 7.38 -5.17
C ALA A 55 -1.36 7.65 -5.21
N LEU A 56 -0.56 6.64 -5.55
CA LEU A 56 0.89 6.79 -5.68
C LEU A 56 1.27 7.62 -6.91
N SER A 57 0.56 7.47 -8.03
CA SER A 57 0.78 8.30 -9.23
C SER A 57 0.50 9.77 -8.93
N ALA A 58 -0.59 10.07 -8.24
CA ALA A 58 -0.91 11.42 -7.81
C ALA A 58 0.18 12.00 -6.88
N THR A 59 0.70 11.18 -5.96
CA THR A 59 1.82 11.58 -5.07
C THR A 59 3.07 11.94 -5.86
N VAL A 60 3.43 11.12 -6.85
CA VAL A 60 4.60 11.34 -7.71
C VAL A 60 4.45 12.62 -8.53
N SER A 61 3.31 12.81 -9.19
CA SER A 61 3.03 14.03 -9.96
C SER A 61 3.04 15.28 -9.08
N ALA A 62 2.46 15.21 -7.88
CA ALA A 62 2.48 16.32 -6.93
C ALA A 62 3.90 16.62 -6.42
N ALA A 63 4.75 15.61 -6.22
CA ALA A 63 6.13 15.79 -5.81
C ALA A 63 7.01 16.39 -6.92
N GLN A 64 6.82 15.95 -8.16
CA GLN A 64 7.54 16.48 -9.33
C GLN A 64 7.17 17.94 -9.62
N GLY A 65 5.90 18.33 -9.42
CA GLY A 65 5.44 19.69 -9.65
C GLY A 65 5.88 20.73 -8.61
N ARG A 66 6.58 20.34 -7.53
CA ARG A 66 7.02 21.30 -6.49
C ARG A 66 8.19 22.15 -6.97
N PRO A 67 8.25 23.45 -6.62
CA PRO A 67 9.43 24.26 -6.87
C PRO A 67 10.67 23.63 -6.24
N GLY A 68 11.74 23.48 -7.04
CA GLY A 68 13.00 22.85 -6.58
C GLY A 68 12.94 21.32 -6.47
N ALA A 69 11.94 20.65 -7.05
CA ALA A 69 11.88 19.20 -7.08
C ALA A 69 13.16 18.59 -7.66
N SER A 70 13.65 17.54 -6.99
CA SER A 70 14.80 16.74 -7.41
C SER A 70 14.40 15.27 -7.57
N ALA A 71 15.26 14.46 -8.18
CA ALA A 71 15.05 13.02 -8.21
C ALA A 71 14.92 12.42 -6.80
N GLY A 72 15.73 12.88 -5.85
CA GLY A 72 15.69 12.43 -4.46
C GLY A 72 14.33 12.71 -3.81
N SER A 73 13.84 13.95 -3.90
CA SER A 73 12.57 14.32 -3.28
C SER A 73 11.36 13.60 -3.88
N VAL A 74 11.39 13.27 -5.18
CA VAL A 74 10.32 12.48 -5.81
C VAL A 74 10.36 11.02 -5.35
N LEU A 75 11.56 10.42 -5.24
CA LEU A 75 11.72 9.06 -4.72
C LEU A 75 11.29 8.96 -3.25
N GLU A 76 11.72 9.92 -2.42
CA GLU A 76 11.34 9.99 -1.00
C GLU A 76 9.82 10.07 -0.84
N ALA A 77 9.17 11.00 -1.55
CA ALA A 77 7.71 11.14 -1.49
C ALA A 77 6.97 9.85 -1.89
N TYR A 78 7.45 9.16 -2.93
CA TYR A 78 6.88 7.87 -3.35
C TYR A 78 7.07 6.77 -2.29
N ILE A 79 8.29 6.66 -1.73
CA ILE A 79 8.64 5.66 -0.71
C ILE A 79 7.78 5.87 0.53
N GLU A 80 7.74 7.10 1.06
CA GLU A 80 6.97 7.45 2.25
C GLU A 80 5.48 7.12 2.06
N ALA A 81 4.90 7.49 0.91
CA ALA A 81 3.50 7.19 0.63
C ALA A 81 3.24 5.68 0.51
N ALA A 82 4.14 4.91 -0.12
CA ALA A 82 4.01 3.47 -0.24
C ALA A 82 4.12 2.76 1.13
N GLU A 83 5.03 3.20 1.99
CA GLU A 83 5.19 2.67 3.35
C GLU A 83 4.02 3.06 4.27
N ALA A 84 3.52 4.29 4.16
CA ALA A 84 2.33 4.73 4.87
C ALA A 84 1.09 3.91 4.48
N MET A 85 0.93 3.62 3.19
CA MET A 85 -0.15 2.78 2.68
C MET A 85 -0.07 1.34 3.19
N LEU A 86 1.14 0.77 3.28
CA LEU A 86 1.38 -0.54 3.88
C LEU A 86 0.98 -0.56 5.36
N ALA A 87 1.39 0.45 6.12
CA ALA A 87 1.07 0.55 7.54
C ALA A 87 -0.44 0.75 7.77
N GLU A 88 -1.11 1.52 6.90
CA GLU A 88 -2.55 1.70 6.95
C GLU A 88 -3.32 0.41 6.64
N ASP A 89 -2.91 -0.38 5.64
CA ASP A 89 -3.57 -1.66 5.34
C ASP A 89 -3.53 -2.60 6.57
N VAL A 90 -2.40 -2.67 7.26
CA VAL A 90 -2.28 -3.46 8.51
C VAL A 90 -3.19 -2.92 9.62
N ARG A 91 -3.32 -1.59 9.77
CA ARG A 91 -4.23 -1.00 10.76
C ARG A 91 -5.69 -1.28 10.42
N ALA A 92 -6.08 -1.11 9.16
CA ALA A 92 -7.42 -1.38 8.67
C ALA A 92 -7.80 -2.84 8.88
N ASN A 93 -6.90 -3.77 8.56
CA ASN A 93 -7.10 -5.21 8.76
C ASN A 93 -7.36 -5.56 10.24
N ARG A 94 -6.61 -4.95 11.17
CA ARG A 94 -6.86 -5.11 12.61
C ARG A 94 -8.22 -4.58 13.03
N ALA A 95 -8.55 -3.36 12.60
CA ALA A 95 -9.85 -2.75 12.90
C ALA A 95 -11.03 -3.56 12.34
N ILE A 96 -10.89 -4.13 11.13
CA ILE A 96 -11.87 -5.05 10.56
C ILE A 96 -12.08 -6.26 11.48
N GLY A 97 -10.99 -6.84 11.98
CA GLY A 97 -11.03 -7.95 12.94
C GLY A 97 -11.75 -7.59 14.23
N ASP A 98 -11.38 -6.47 14.86
CA ASP A 98 -11.96 -6.01 16.12
C ASP A 98 -13.46 -5.70 15.97
N HIS A 99 -13.82 -4.85 15.00
CA HIS A 99 -15.22 -4.50 14.74
C HIS A 99 -16.05 -5.71 14.28
N GLY A 100 -15.47 -6.60 13.48
CA GLY A 100 -16.13 -7.82 13.03
C GLY A 100 -16.42 -8.76 14.19
N ALA A 101 -15.46 -8.95 15.10
CA ALA A 101 -15.63 -9.78 16.28
C ALA A 101 -16.73 -9.23 17.20
N ASP A 102 -16.69 -7.93 17.50
CA ASP A 102 -17.70 -7.26 18.33
C ASP A 102 -19.10 -7.42 17.73
N ALA A 103 -19.25 -7.14 16.43
CA ALA A 103 -20.53 -7.26 15.74
C ALA A 103 -21.09 -8.69 15.77
N VAL A 104 -20.24 -9.71 15.61
CA VAL A 104 -20.64 -11.12 15.69
C VAL A 104 -21.09 -11.48 17.11
N LEU A 105 -20.33 -11.08 18.12
CA LEU A 105 -20.65 -11.37 19.53
C LEU A 105 -21.95 -10.69 19.95
N GLU A 106 -22.15 -9.43 19.58
CA GLU A 106 -23.41 -8.72 19.84
C GLU A 106 -24.60 -9.40 19.13
N ALA A 107 -24.43 -9.83 17.88
CA ALA A 107 -25.48 -10.55 17.16
C ALA A 107 -25.84 -11.87 17.85
N MET A 108 -24.84 -12.58 18.38
CA MET A 108 -25.06 -13.79 19.17
C MET A 108 -25.79 -13.50 20.48
N GLN A 109 -25.45 -12.42 21.19
CA GLN A 109 -26.16 -12.00 22.39
C GLN A 109 -27.63 -11.71 22.09
N ARG A 110 -27.91 -10.90 21.05
CA ARG A 110 -29.28 -10.60 20.60
C ARG A 110 -30.08 -11.85 20.21
N ALA A 111 -29.39 -12.88 19.70
CA ALA A 111 -29.99 -14.17 19.36
C ALA A 111 -30.15 -15.13 20.55
N GLY A 112 -29.88 -14.69 21.78
CA GLY A 112 -29.96 -15.55 22.98
C GLY A 112 -28.84 -16.59 23.08
N ARG A 113 -27.73 -16.40 22.34
CA ARG A 113 -26.59 -17.32 22.24
C ARG A 113 -25.29 -16.77 22.86
N GLY A 114 -25.37 -15.70 23.65
CA GLY A 114 -24.21 -14.98 24.20
C GLY A 114 -23.30 -15.79 25.14
N GLY A 115 -23.76 -16.91 25.68
CA GLY A 115 -22.95 -17.84 26.48
C GLY A 115 -22.30 -18.97 25.69
N ALA A 116 -22.56 -19.07 24.38
CA ALA A 116 -22.00 -20.09 23.51
C ALA A 116 -20.83 -19.52 22.69
N GLY A 117 -19.79 -20.31 22.44
CA GLY A 117 -18.71 -19.93 21.52
C GLY A 117 -19.20 -19.78 20.09
N ALA A 118 -18.60 -18.85 19.34
CA ALA A 118 -18.86 -18.69 17.92
C ALA A 118 -18.22 -19.84 17.13
N ARG A 119 -18.94 -20.36 16.13
CA ARG A 119 -18.39 -21.27 15.11
C ARG A 119 -18.40 -20.53 13.78
N VAL A 120 -17.22 -20.26 13.24
CA VAL A 120 -17.03 -19.47 12.03
C VAL A 120 -16.64 -20.40 10.89
N LEU A 121 -17.33 -20.26 9.76
CA LEU A 121 -16.96 -20.88 8.49
C LEU A 121 -16.42 -19.77 7.57
N THR A 122 -15.24 -20.00 7.00
CA THR A 122 -14.59 -19.08 6.05
C THR A 122 -14.30 -19.78 4.73
N ILE A 123 -13.96 -19.03 3.68
CA ILE A 123 -13.63 -19.53 2.35
C ILE A 123 -12.37 -18.83 1.81
N CYS A 124 -11.54 -19.58 1.09
CA CYS A 124 -10.25 -19.14 0.54
C CYS A 124 -9.22 -18.78 1.65
N ASN A 125 -8.22 -17.96 1.31
CA ASN A 125 -7.31 -17.34 2.26
C ASN A 125 -7.57 -15.84 2.29
N THR A 126 -7.83 -15.32 3.50
CA THR A 126 -8.06 -13.90 3.78
C THR A 126 -7.17 -13.40 4.92
N GLY A 127 -6.16 -14.18 5.31
CA GLY A 127 -5.22 -13.83 6.37
C GLY A 127 -4.03 -13.01 5.87
N ALA A 128 -2.94 -13.04 6.62
CA ALA A 128 -1.71 -12.33 6.31
C ALA A 128 -1.04 -12.70 4.97
N LEU A 129 -1.38 -13.85 4.36
CA LEU A 129 -0.88 -14.22 3.03
C LEU A 129 -1.64 -13.50 1.90
N ALA A 130 -2.84 -12.98 2.18
CA ALA A 130 -3.71 -12.31 1.22
C ALA A 130 -3.77 -10.78 1.43
N THR A 131 -3.09 -10.25 2.44
CA THR A 131 -3.13 -8.84 2.87
C THR A 131 -1.71 -8.34 3.18
N ALA A 132 -1.54 -7.05 3.54
CA ALA A 132 -0.25 -6.56 4.06
C ALA A 132 0.14 -7.19 5.41
N GLY A 133 -0.82 -7.81 6.10
CA GLY A 133 -0.65 -8.45 7.39
C GLY A 133 -1.98 -8.54 8.12
N TRP A 134 -2.02 -9.39 9.16
CA TRP A 134 -3.23 -9.72 9.91
C TRP A 134 -4.22 -10.54 9.07
N GLY A 135 -5.08 -9.87 8.30
CA GLY A 135 -6.17 -10.49 7.55
C GLY A 135 -7.44 -9.67 7.61
N THR A 136 -8.45 -10.11 6.86
CA THR A 136 -9.80 -9.52 6.90
C THR A 136 -10.77 -10.46 7.61
N ALA A 137 -11.16 -11.56 6.96
CA ALA A 137 -12.11 -12.51 7.52
C ALA A 137 -11.47 -13.63 8.39
N LEU A 138 -10.14 -13.75 8.37
CA LEU A 138 -9.36 -14.75 9.12
C LEU A 138 -8.54 -14.06 10.20
#